data_AF-A0A2E5YPE4-F1
#
_entry.id   AF-A0A2E5YPE4-F1
#
_cell.length_a   1.000
_cell.length_b   1.000
_cell.length_c   1.000
_cell.angle_alpha   90.00
_cell.angle_beta   90.00
_cell.angle_gamma   90.00
#
_symmetry.space_group_name_H-M   'P 1'
#
loop_
_entity.id
_entity.type
_entity.pdbx_description
1 polymer ?
#
loop_
_entity_poly.entity_id
_entity_poly.type
_entity_poly.pdbx_seq_one_letter_code
_entity_poly.pdbx_strand_id
1 'polypeptide(L)'
;MSTTTTQNRLLAAAYDNPLVEADGPLQSPGELANWPMLKIAYRTDRDRIASLLPPGLEPDDSSLVLVTFYNLPIQNAPEYGIAINVAANYKGTAGEYTLGIGINQETVVYPSKERWGQPKFHAETQYWRLGNVVEARTIHYGHTFAEFKGEVVGQQAPLDEAEQREFWVKYMRDCDLTPGKFDFDPHFVNVYTRFKTTHLEKVEGELILRDSRWDPIATLLPKREQVSAHLWTPAFLDRKISLGDPIDPDKFWPFADTIGGSRWPGENGAPPAV
;
A
#
# COMPACT_ATOMS: atom_id res chain seq x y z
N MET A 1 24.38 -2.03 3.92
CA MET A 1 23.54 -1.45 2.86
C MET A 1 22.72 -2.58 2.28
N SER A 2 21.38 -2.51 2.38
CA SER A 2 20.49 -3.54 1.84
C SER A 2 20.61 -3.54 0.32
N THR A 3 20.96 -4.67 -0.29
CA THR A 3 21.22 -4.77 -1.74
C THR A 3 19.95 -4.93 -2.59
N THR A 4 18.79 -5.14 -1.96
CA THR A 4 17.53 -5.37 -2.68
C THR A 4 16.55 -4.24 -2.36
N THR A 5 16.34 -3.35 -3.32
CA THR A 5 15.31 -2.30 -3.24
C THR A 5 13.96 -2.83 -3.76
N THR A 6 12.84 -2.21 -3.39
CA THR A 6 11.50 -2.65 -3.82
C THR A 6 11.07 -1.96 -5.13
N GLN A 7 10.14 -2.56 -5.86
CA GLN A 7 9.57 -1.95 -7.08
C GLN A 7 9.07 -0.52 -6.87
N ASN A 8 8.37 -0.24 -5.76
CA ASN A 8 7.86 1.11 -5.49
C ASN A 8 8.99 2.13 -5.25
N ARG A 9 10.10 1.71 -4.64
CA ARG A 9 11.28 2.56 -4.46
C ARG A 9 12.03 2.79 -5.77
N LEU A 10 12.13 1.76 -6.63
CA LEU A 10 12.69 1.89 -7.97
C LEU A 10 11.88 2.87 -8.82
N LEU A 11 10.54 2.78 -8.78
CA LEU A 11 9.66 3.74 -9.43
C LEU A 11 9.91 5.16 -8.91
N ALA A 12 9.96 5.35 -7.59
CA ALA A 12 10.24 6.66 -7.01
C ALA A 12 11.59 7.24 -7.47
N ALA A 13 12.64 6.41 -7.55
CA ALA A 13 13.95 6.84 -8.02
C ALA A 13 14.02 7.14 -9.53
N ALA A 14 13.12 6.55 -10.31
CA ALA A 14 13.08 6.66 -11.77
C ALA A 14 12.24 7.85 -12.28
N TYR A 15 11.63 8.65 -11.41
CA TYR A 15 10.64 9.66 -11.82
C TYR A 15 11.18 10.73 -12.78
N ASP A 16 12.48 11.04 -12.68
CA ASP A 16 13.16 12.00 -13.55
C ASP A 16 13.87 11.36 -14.74
N ASN A 17 13.68 10.05 -14.97
CA ASN A 17 14.14 9.42 -16.20
C ASN A 17 13.51 10.09 -17.42
N PRO A 18 14.25 10.22 -18.53
CA PRO A 18 13.78 10.91 -19.72
C PRO A 18 12.53 10.22 -20.28
N LEU A 19 11.66 11.05 -20.86
CA LEU A 19 10.52 10.55 -21.63
C LEU A 19 11.03 9.92 -22.93
N VAL A 20 10.35 8.87 -23.35
CA VAL A 20 10.59 8.16 -24.61
C VAL A 20 9.38 8.31 -25.54
N GLU A 21 9.54 7.90 -26.80
CA GLU A 21 8.40 7.85 -27.73
C GLU A 21 7.30 6.94 -27.18
N ALA A 22 6.04 7.39 -27.29
CA ALA A 22 4.91 6.70 -26.71
C ALA A 22 4.48 5.51 -27.61
N ASP A 23 4.57 4.29 -27.09
CA ASP A 23 4.15 3.03 -27.73
C ASP A 23 3.12 2.26 -26.89
N GLY A 24 2.38 2.97 -26.04
CA GLY A 24 1.59 2.39 -24.95
C GLY A 24 0.56 1.33 -25.34
N PRO A 25 0.21 0.44 -24.39
CA PRO A 25 -0.60 -0.73 -24.66
C PRO A 25 -1.98 -0.32 -25.17
N LEU A 26 -2.35 -0.86 -26.33
CA LEU A 26 -3.72 -0.77 -26.83
C LEU A 26 -4.59 -1.77 -26.06
N GLN A 27 -5.61 -1.27 -25.39
CA GLN A 27 -6.62 -2.09 -24.72
C GLN A 27 -7.97 -1.90 -25.39
N SER A 28 -8.77 -2.96 -25.43
CA SER A 28 -10.17 -2.85 -25.82
C SER A 28 -10.88 -1.89 -24.86
N PRO A 29 -11.74 -0.99 -25.35
CA PRO A 29 -12.53 -0.12 -24.48
C PRO A 29 -13.31 -0.94 -23.44
N GLY A 30 -13.17 -0.58 -22.16
CA GLY A 30 -13.82 -1.27 -21.04
C GLY A 30 -13.11 -2.53 -20.53
N GLU A 31 -11.93 -2.88 -21.07
CA GLU A 31 -11.11 -3.97 -20.53
C GLU A 31 -10.54 -3.60 -19.15
N LEU A 32 -10.57 -4.57 -18.24
CA LEU A 32 -10.09 -4.45 -16.85
C LEU A 32 -8.73 -5.10 -16.68
N ALA A 33 -8.46 -6.17 -17.42
CA ALA A 33 -7.19 -6.86 -17.40
C ALA A 33 -6.14 -5.94 -18.04
N ASN A 34 -5.20 -5.47 -17.22
CA ASN A 34 -4.14 -4.51 -17.53
C ASN A 34 -4.46 -3.02 -17.29
N TRP A 35 -5.53 -2.69 -16.56
CA TRP A 35 -5.69 -1.31 -16.09
C TRP A 35 -4.46 -0.88 -15.26
N PRO A 36 -3.79 0.24 -15.59
CA PRO A 36 -2.52 0.60 -14.95
C PRO A 36 -2.74 0.96 -13.48
N MET A 37 -1.78 0.61 -12.63
CA MET A 37 -1.77 1.07 -11.24
C MET A 37 -1.25 2.50 -11.17
N LEU A 38 -1.98 3.39 -10.52
CA LEU A 38 -1.49 4.72 -10.20
C LEU A 38 -0.64 4.63 -8.92
N LYS A 39 0.68 4.67 -9.10
CA LYS A 39 1.66 4.54 -8.01
C LYS A 39 2.26 5.89 -7.67
N ILE A 40 2.09 6.30 -6.43
CA ILE A 40 2.55 7.57 -5.90
C ILE A 40 3.50 7.31 -4.72
N ALA A 41 4.60 8.05 -4.68
CA ALA A 41 5.51 8.04 -3.54
C ALA A 41 5.64 9.46 -2.99
N TYR A 42 5.66 9.58 -1.67
CA TYR A 42 5.89 10.84 -1.00
C TYR A 42 6.74 10.65 0.26
N ARG A 43 7.51 11.67 0.65
CA ARG A 43 8.26 11.68 1.90
C ARG A 43 7.41 12.20 3.05
N THR A 44 7.56 11.54 4.19
CA THR A 44 7.07 12.01 5.48
C THR A 44 8.22 12.05 6.49
N ASP A 45 7.90 12.25 7.77
CA ASP A 45 8.91 12.27 8.83
C ASP A 45 9.26 10.82 9.26
N ARG A 46 10.56 10.51 9.39
CA ARG A 46 11.03 9.17 9.76
C ARG A 46 10.42 8.66 11.07
N ASP A 47 10.32 9.53 12.07
CA ASP A 47 9.78 9.18 13.39
C ASP A 47 8.28 8.90 13.35
N ARG A 48 7.56 9.49 12.40
CA ARG A 48 6.14 9.19 12.15
C ARG A 48 5.97 7.77 11.63
N ILE A 49 6.79 7.35 10.66
CA ILE A 49 6.82 5.96 10.20
C ILE A 49 7.19 5.04 11.37
N ALA A 50 8.25 5.36 12.11
CA ALA A 50 8.70 4.57 13.25
C ALA A 50 7.59 4.28 14.26
N SER A 51 6.73 5.28 14.54
CA SER A 51 5.62 5.16 15.48
C SER A 51 4.53 4.17 15.06
N LEU A 52 4.48 3.79 13.78
CA LEU A 52 3.49 2.86 13.22
C LEU A 52 4.07 1.46 12.95
N LEU A 53 5.38 1.29 13.09
CA LEU A 53 6.02 0.00 12.82
C LEU A 53 5.93 -0.91 14.04
N PRO A 54 5.49 -2.17 13.86
CA PRO A 54 5.49 -3.14 14.95
C PRO A 54 6.93 -3.52 15.35
N PRO A 55 7.12 -4.09 16.55
CA PRO A 55 8.45 -4.50 17.02
C PRO A 55 9.18 -5.38 16.01
N GLY A 56 10.44 -5.03 15.73
CA GLY A 56 11.30 -5.75 14.78
C GLY A 56 11.40 -5.12 13.39
N LEU A 57 10.49 -4.21 13.02
CA LEU A 57 10.63 -3.37 11.84
C LEU A 57 11.23 -2.00 12.19
N GLU A 58 12.08 -1.50 11.31
CA GLU A 58 12.71 -0.19 11.42
C GLU A 58 12.32 0.68 10.23
N PRO A 59 12.14 2.00 10.42
CA PRO A 59 11.87 2.89 9.31
C PRO A 59 13.09 2.95 8.37
N ASP A 60 12.82 2.97 7.08
CA ASP A 60 13.86 3.16 6.06
C ASP A 60 14.32 4.61 5.96
N ASP A 61 15.58 4.83 5.55
CA ASP A 61 16.18 6.18 5.44
C ASP A 61 15.47 7.06 4.41
N SER A 62 14.80 6.46 3.40
CA SER A 62 14.03 7.20 2.41
C SER A 62 12.80 7.89 3.00
N SER A 63 12.29 7.43 4.15
CA SER A 63 11.07 7.93 4.79
C SER A 63 9.87 8.01 3.83
N LEU A 64 9.78 7.05 2.91
CA LEU A 64 8.75 7.00 1.88
C LEU A 64 7.46 6.38 2.39
N VAL A 65 6.36 7.03 2.04
CA VAL A 65 5.01 6.46 2.01
C VAL A 65 4.65 6.21 0.56
N LEU A 66 4.05 5.05 0.31
CA LEU A 66 3.79 4.51 -1.00
C LEU A 66 2.29 4.27 -1.11
N VAL A 67 1.63 5.04 -1.97
CA VAL A 67 0.18 5.00 -2.18
C VAL A 67 -0.08 4.48 -3.58
N THR A 68 -0.84 3.40 -3.67
CA THR A 68 -1.23 2.81 -4.96
C THR A 68 -2.73 2.79 -5.10
N PHE A 69 -3.29 3.53 -6.06
CA PHE A 69 -4.66 3.32 -6.51
C PHE A 69 -4.66 2.30 -7.64
N TYR A 70 -5.58 1.33 -7.59
CA TYR A 70 -5.59 0.24 -8.54
C TYR A 70 -7.00 -0.23 -8.89
N ASN A 71 -7.08 -0.90 -10.03
CA ASN A 71 -8.20 -1.72 -10.46
C ASN A 71 -7.60 -3.05 -10.94
N LEU A 72 -7.96 -4.16 -10.28
CA LEU A 72 -7.48 -5.49 -10.66
C LEU A 72 -8.65 -6.45 -10.83
N PRO A 73 -8.65 -7.32 -11.84
CA PRO A 73 -9.64 -8.37 -11.97
C PRO A 73 -9.38 -9.46 -10.91
N ILE A 74 -10.25 -9.56 -9.90
CA ILE A 74 -10.21 -10.57 -8.85
C ILE A 74 -11.54 -11.32 -8.84
N GLN A 75 -11.49 -12.66 -8.78
CA GLN A 75 -12.70 -13.50 -8.79
C GLN A 75 -13.68 -13.17 -9.95
N ASN A 76 -13.14 -12.84 -11.13
CA ASN A 76 -13.90 -12.42 -12.32
C ASN A 76 -14.72 -11.12 -12.14
N ALA A 77 -14.32 -10.24 -11.23
CA ALA A 77 -14.93 -8.93 -11.00
C ALA A 77 -13.84 -7.84 -10.80
N PRO A 78 -14.11 -6.56 -11.11
CA PRO A 78 -13.17 -5.48 -10.82
C PRO A 78 -13.07 -5.23 -9.32
N GLU A 79 -11.87 -5.36 -8.76
CA GLU A 79 -11.53 -4.89 -7.42
C GLU A 79 -10.90 -3.51 -7.54
N TYR A 80 -11.60 -2.49 -7.04
CA TYR A 80 -11.08 -1.15 -6.93
C TYR A 80 -10.53 -0.94 -5.54
N GLY A 81 -9.32 -0.39 -5.45
CA GLY A 81 -8.73 -0.18 -4.14
C GLY A 81 -7.58 0.80 -4.09
N ILE A 82 -7.16 1.02 -2.84
CA ILE A 82 -5.97 1.75 -2.45
C ILE A 82 -5.11 0.85 -1.57
N ALA A 83 -3.81 0.79 -1.83
CA ALA A 83 -2.83 0.22 -0.92
C ALA A 83 -1.94 1.32 -0.35
N ILE A 84 -1.72 1.30 0.95
CA ILE A 84 -0.90 2.26 1.70
C ILE A 84 0.22 1.49 2.38
N ASN A 85 1.43 1.73 1.92
CA ASN A 85 2.64 1.08 2.41
C ASN A 85 3.62 2.15 2.93
N VAL A 86 4.48 1.77 3.87
CA VAL A 86 5.64 2.57 4.28
C VAL A 86 6.93 1.80 4.03
N ALA A 87 7.95 2.50 3.57
CA ALA A 87 9.28 1.91 3.41
C ALA A 87 9.84 1.53 4.79
N ALA A 88 10.17 0.25 4.96
CA ALA A 88 10.70 -0.31 6.20
C ALA A 88 11.91 -1.21 5.94
N ASN A 89 12.62 -1.56 7.00
CA ASN A 89 13.67 -2.56 7.03
C ASN A 89 13.36 -3.62 8.07
N TYR A 90 13.59 -4.88 7.69
CA TYR A 90 13.53 -6.02 8.60
C TYR A 90 14.89 -6.71 8.63
N LYS A 91 15.62 -6.62 9.75
CA LYS A 91 16.94 -7.25 9.93
C LYS A 91 17.91 -6.95 8.76
N GLY A 92 17.95 -5.69 8.31
CA GLY A 92 18.78 -5.23 7.19
C GLY A 92 18.23 -5.54 5.78
N THR A 93 17.04 -6.13 5.68
CA THR A 93 16.34 -6.36 4.41
C THR A 93 15.32 -5.25 4.17
N ALA A 94 15.50 -4.50 3.09
CA ALA A 94 14.55 -3.50 2.65
C ALA A 94 13.25 -4.14 2.18
N GLY A 95 12.13 -3.55 2.59
CA GLY A 95 10.79 -3.96 2.21
C GLY A 95 9.76 -2.89 2.54
N GLU A 96 8.51 -3.29 2.60
CA GLU A 96 7.40 -2.39 2.84
C GLU A 96 6.49 -2.95 3.92
N TYR A 97 6.11 -2.12 4.88
CA TYR A 97 5.05 -2.47 5.83
C TYR A 97 3.73 -1.97 5.27
N THR A 98 2.78 -2.88 5.05
CA THR A 98 1.44 -2.52 4.56
C THR A 98 0.62 -2.01 5.75
N LEU A 99 0.21 -0.74 5.71
CA LEU A 99 -0.64 -0.13 6.73
C LEU A 99 -2.13 -0.37 6.47
N GLY A 100 -2.52 -0.44 5.21
CA GLY A 100 -3.93 -0.59 4.87
C GLY A 100 -4.15 -0.88 3.41
N ILE A 101 -5.16 -1.70 3.13
CA ILE A 101 -5.64 -1.94 1.78
C ILE A 101 -7.16 -1.75 1.78
N GLY A 102 -7.62 -0.60 1.28
CA GLY A 102 -9.05 -0.29 1.18
C GLY A 102 -9.62 -0.84 -0.12
N ILE A 103 -10.60 -1.74 -0.06
CA ILE A 103 -11.21 -2.38 -1.23
C ILE A 103 -12.73 -2.44 -1.14
N ASN A 104 -13.39 -2.55 -2.30
CA ASN A 104 -14.84 -2.57 -2.40
C ASN A 104 -15.45 -4.00 -2.47
N GLN A 105 -14.68 -5.05 -2.17
CA GLN A 105 -15.12 -6.46 -2.28
C GLN A 105 -15.02 -7.23 -0.97
N GLU A 106 -16.17 -7.53 -0.36
CA GLU A 106 -16.25 -8.28 0.90
C GLU A 106 -15.66 -9.68 0.83
N THR A 107 -15.88 -10.37 -0.30
CA THR A 107 -15.39 -11.72 -0.58
C THR A 107 -13.86 -11.83 -0.58
N VAL A 108 -13.17 -10.69 -0.56
CA VAL A 108 -11.71 -10.60 -0.48
C VAL A 108 -11.25 -10.04 0.86
N VAL A 109 -11.97 -9.10 1.48
CA VAL A 109 -11.60 -8.47 2.76
C VAL A 109 -11.44 -9.52 3.87
N TYR A 110 -12.51 -10.22 4.22
CA TYR A 110 -12.50 -11.09 5.40
C TYR A 110 -11.57 -12.30 5.26
N PRO A 111 -11.60 -13.06 4.14
CA PRO A 111 -10.72 -14.22 3.99
C PRO A 111 -9.24 -13.80 3.98
N SER A 112 -8.90 -12.60 3.50
CA SER A 112 -7.51 -12.15 3.49
C SER A 112 -7.00 -11.79 4.88
N LYS A 113 -7.85 -11.15 5.70
CA LYS A 113 -7.53 -10.84 7.10
C LYS A 113 -7.33 -12.14 7.90
N GLU A 114 -8.26 -13.08 7.80
CA GLU A 114 -8.20 -14.37 8.50
C GLU A 114 -7.00 -15.23 8.04
N ARG A 115 -6.82 -15.37 6.73
CA ARG A 115 -5.80 -16.28 6.17
C ARG A 115 -4.38 -15.76 6.33
N TRP A 116 -4.14 -14.48 6.02
CA TRP A 116 -2.80 -13.92 5.94
C TRP A 116 -2.52 -12.75 6.88
N GLY A 117 -3.51 -12.29 7.66
CA GLY A 117 -3.35 -11.07 8.47
C GLY A 117 -3.23 -9.80 7.62
N GLN A 118 -3.67 -9.86 6.35
CA GLN A 118 -3.57 -8.74 5.43
C GLN A 118 -4.48 -7.60 5.92
N PRO A 119 -4.00 -6.33 5.97
CA PRO A 119 -4.73 -5.25 6.61
C PRO A 119 -5.81 -4.64 5.70
N LYS A 120 -6.73 -5.48 5.25
CA LYS A 120 -7.81 -5.10 4.33
C LYS A 120 -9.02 -4.55 5.08
N PHE A 121 -9.59 -3.48 4.56
CA PHE A 121 -10.83 -2.89 5.04
C PHE A 121 -11.71 -2.45 3.87
N HIS A 122 -12.99 -2.19 4.17
CA HIS A 122 -13.95 -1.76 3.16
C HIS A 122 -13.75 -0.30 2.80
N ALA A 123 -13.56 -0.01 1.51
CA ALA A 123 -13.52 1.36 1.01
C ALA A 123 -14.03 1.39 -0.44
N GLU A 124 -14.60 2.53 -0.84
CA GLU A 124 -14.95 2.78 -2.24
C GLU A 124 -13.82 3.57 -2.88
N THR A 125 -13.23 3.03 -3.96
CA THR A 125 -12.24 3.75 -4.77
C THR A 125 -12.82 4.04 -6.14
N GLN A 126 -12.78 5.30 -6.53
CA GLN A 126 -13.08 5.74 -7.89
C GLN A 126 -11.76 6.08 -8.55
N TYR A 127 -11.44 5.42 -9.66
CA TYR A 127 -10.19 5.60 -10.37
C TYR A 127 -10.45 5.49 -11.88
N TRP A 128 -10.13 6.56 -12.61
CA TRP A 128 -10.41 6.66 -14.03
C TRP A 128 -9.35 7.49 -14.75
N ARG A 129 -9.30 7.31 -16.08
CA ARG A 129 -8.47 8.07 -17.01
C ARG A 129 -9.34 8.57 -18.17
N LEU A 130 -9.17 9.84 -18.55
CA LEU A 130 -9.79 10.44 -19.73
C LEU A 130 -8.72 11.17 -20.55
N GLY A 131 -8.27 10.53 -21.63
CA GLY A 131 -7.11 11.02 -22.38
C GLY A 131 -5.86 11.02 -21.48
N ASN A 132 -5.26 12.19 -21.28
CA ASN A 132 -4.13 12.35 -20.36
C ASN A 132 -4.57 12.59 -18.92
N VAL A 133 -5.81 13.00 -18.66
CA VAL A 133 -6.29 13.29 -17.31
C VAL A 133 -6.46 11.98 -16.53
N VAL A 134 -5.92 11.95 -15.32
CA VAL A 134 -6.02 10.83 -14.37
C VAL A 134 -6.54 11.37 -13.05
N GLU A 135 -7.63 10.79 -12.55
CA GLU A 135 -8.12 11.08 -11.20
C GLU A 135 -8.39 9.79 -10.44
N ALA A 136 -8.10 9.83 -9.14
CA ALA A 136 -8.46 8.79 -8.20
C ALA A 136 -8.96 9.41 -6.89
N ARG A 137 -9.90 8.75 -6.21
CA ARG A 137 -10.27 9.06 -4.83
C ARG A 137 -10.74 7.83 -4.09
N THR A 138 -10.41 7.74 -2.80
CA THR A 138 -10.90 6.68 -1.93
C THR A 138 -11.71 7.24 -0.77
N ILE A 139 -12.85 6.60 -0.53
CA ILE A 139 -13.86 6.92 0.48
C ILE A 139 -13.97 5.75 1.45
N HIS A 140 -13.91 6.03 2.75
CA HIS A 140 -14.15 5.05 3.82
C HIS A 140 -15.02 5.70 4.88
N TYR A 141 -16.08 5.00 5.31
CA TYR A 141 -17.13 5.55 6.19
C TYR A 141 -17.71 6.91 5.74
N GLY A 142 -17.85 7.14 4.43
CA GLY A 142 -18.37 8.38 3.88
C GLY A 142 -17.37 9.55 3.86
N HIS A 143 -16.12 9.32 4.28
CA HIS A 143 -15.05 10.32 4.25
C HIS A 143 -14.06 10.01 3.13
N THR A 144 -13.86 10.97 2.23
CA THR A 144 -12.74 10.92 1.30
C THR A 144 -11.45 11.21 2.07
N PHE A 145 -10.49 10.29 2.09
CA PHE A 145 -9.22 10.47 2.82
C PHE A 145 -8.00 10.62 1.91
N ALA A 146 -8.08 10.13 0.67
CA ALA A 146 -7.02 10.25 -0.32
C ALA A 146 -7.62 10.54 -1.71
N GLU A 147 -7.06 11.52 -2.41
CA GLU A 147 -7.40 11.89 -3.78
C GLU A 147 -6.13 12.09 -4.59
N PHE A 148 -6.18 11.87 -5.89
CA PHE A 148 -5.14 12.25 -6.83
C PHE A 148 -5.77 12.93 -8.05
N LYS A 149 -5.12 13.99 -8.53
CA LYS A 149 -5.47 14.66 -9.79
C LYS A 149 -4.20 14.98 -10.55
N GLY A 150 -4.13 14.57 -11.82
CA GLY A 150 -2.96 14.83 -12.64
C GLY A 150 -3.16 14.51 -14.11
N GLU A 151 -2.08 14.67 -14.86
CA GLU A 151 -2.01 14.42 -16.29
C GLU A 151 -0.81 13.56 -16.63
N VAL A 152 -0.99 12.63 -17.57
CA VAL A 152 0.11 11.89 -18.20
C VAL A 152 0.89 12.85 -19.08
N VAL A 153 2.19 12.99 -18.82
CA VAL A 153 3.10 13.88 -19.57
C VAL A 153 4.00 13.14 -20.56
N GLY A 154 4.05 11.82 -20.48
CA GLY A 154 4.72 10.97 -21.46
C GLY A 154 5.08 9.59 -20.93
N GLN A 155 5.59 8.75 -21.82
CA GLN A 155 6.05 7.41 -21.50
C GLN A 155 7.50 7.44 -20.99
N GLN A 156 7.85 6.52 -20.10
CA GLN A 156 9.22 6.23 -19.69
C GLN A 156 9.62 4.81 -20.09
N ALA A 157 10.93 4.57 -20.22
CA ALA A 157 11.44 3.24 -20.45
C ALA A 157 10.99 2.28 -19.32
N PRO A 158 10.52 1.06 -19.63
CA PRO A 158 10.18 0.09 -18.61
C PRO A 158 11.38 -0.21 -17.70
N LEU A 159 11.14 -0.31 -16.40
CA LEU A 159 12.16 -0.74 -15.45
C LEU A 159 12.44 -2.24 -15.57
N ASP A 160 13.68 -2.63 -15.24
CA ASP A 160 14.11 -4.01 -15.14
C ASP A 160 13.23 -4.81 -14.16
N GLU A 161 13.35 -6.14 -14.20
CA GLU A 161 12.69 -7.01 -13.23
C GLU A 161 13.09 -6.63 -11.81
N ALA A 162 12.09 -6.54 -10.94
CA ALA A 162 12.29 -6.19 -9.55
C ALA A 162 11.59 -7.17 -8.62
N GLU A 163 12.19 -7.29 -7.43
CA GLU A 163 11.58 -7.97 -6.31
C GLU A 163 10.87 -6.95 -5.42
N GLN A 164 9.77 -7.37 -4.81
CA GLN A 164 9.05 -6.63 -3.78
C GLN A 164 8.91 -7.52 -2.56
N ARG A 165 9.27 -6.96 -1.41
CA ARG A 165 9.09 -7.58 -0.10
C ARG A 165 8.09 -6.75 0.68
N GLU A 166 7.00 -7.36 1.07
CA GLU A 166 6.02 -6.77 1.97
C GLU A 166 5.94 -7.58 3.27
N PHE A 167 5.74 -6.87 4.36
CA PHE A 167 5.54 -7.44 5.68
C PHE A 167 4.10 -7.15 6.12
N TRP A 168 3.35 -8.22 6.39
CA TRP A 168 2.09 -8.14 7.11
C TRP A 168 2.25 -8.69 8.51
N VAL A 169 1.24 -8.53 9.36
CA VAL A 169 1.24 -9.12 10.71
C VAL A 169 -0.04 -9.91 10.89
N LYS A 170 0.08 -11.18 11.28
CA LYS A 170 -1.04 -12.06 11.58
C LYS A 170 -1.06 -12.35 13.08
N TYR A 171 -2.20 -12.10 13.72
CA TYR A 171 -2.48 -12.37 15.13
C TYR A 171 -3.98 -12.56 15.32
N MET A 172 -4.36 -13.15 16.45
CA MET A 172 -5.74 -13.22 16.91
C MET A 172 -5.74 -12.96 18.42
N ARG A 173 -6.37 -11.86 18.86
CA ARG A 173 -6.55 -11.57 20.30
C ARG A 173 -7.38 -12.68 20.95
N ASP A 174 -7.17 -12.92 22.24
CA ASP A 174 -7.91 -13.95 22.98
C ASP A 174 -9.42 -13.65 23.05
N CYS A 175 -10.22 -14.70 23.28
CA CYS A 175 -11.67 -14.59 23.31
C CYS A 175 -12.25 -13.94 24.59
N ASP A 176 -11.46 -13.87 25.67
CA ASP A 176 -11.90 -13.40 27.00
C ASP A 176 -11.56 -11.92 27.26
N LEU A 177 -11.22 -11.16 26.21
CA LEU A 177 -10.82 -9.74 26.28
C LEU A 177 -9.66 -9.49 27.28
N THR A 178 -8.81 -10.49 27.52
CA THR A 178 -7.72 -10.35 28.50
C THR A 178 -6.62 -9.48 27.89
N PRO A 179 -6.25 -8.34 28.51
CA PRO A 179 -5.17 -7.52 27.98
C PRO A 179 -3.87 -8.31 27.85
N GLY A 180 -3.23 -8.22 26.67
CA GLY A 180 -1.94 -8.87 26.41
C GLY A 180 -2.02 -10.33 25.97
N LYS A 181 -3.21 -10.91 25.83
CA LYS A 181 -3.36 -12.33 25.40
C LYS A 181 -3.81 -12.48 23.95
N PHE A 182 -3.35 -13.58 23.35
CA PHE A 182 -3.66 -13.96 21.98
C PHE A 182 -4.03 -15.45 21.93
N ASP A 183 -5.04 -15.79 21.12
CA ASP A 183 -5.30 -17.17 20.69
C ASP A 183 -4.31 -17.60 19.58
N PHE A 184 -3.78 -16.61 18.85
CA PHE A 184 -2.67 -16.78 17.93
C PHE A 184 -1.70 -15.59 18.08
N ASP A 185 -0.54 -15.85 18.67
CA ASP A 185 0.50 -14.86 18.90
C ASP A 185 0.90 -14.12 17.60
N PRO A 186 1.29 -12.85 17.68
CA PRO A 186 1.64 -12.06 16.50
C PRO A 186 2.86 -12.61 15.78
N HIS A 187 2.71 -12.81 14.47
CA HIS A 187 3.77 -13.21 13.57
C HIS A 187 3.84 -12.26 12.39
N PHE A 188 5.05 -12.00 11.90
CA PHE A 188 5.18 -11.46 10.56
C PHE A 188 4.63 -12.46 9.54
N VAL A 189 4.13 -11.95 8.42
CA VAL A 189 3.86 -12.72 7.21
C VAL A 189 4.70 -12.10 6.11
N ASN A 190 5.62 -12.90 5.57
CA ASN A 190 6.54 -12.47 4.54
C ASN A 190 5.90 -12.65 3.18
N VAL A 191 5.86 -11.57 2.41
CA VAL A 191 5.29 -11.56 1.07
C VAL A 191 6.38 -11.19 0.10
N TYR A 192 6.69 -12.12 -0.78
CA TYR A 192 7.61 -11.92 -1.88
C TYR A 192 6.83 -11.89 -3.18
N THR A 193 7.07 -10.87 -3.98
CA THR A 193 6.55 -10.81 -5.35
C THR A 193 7.67 -10.39 -6.30
N ARG A 194 7.71 -10.97 -7.49
CA ARG A 194 8.61 -10.56 -8.56
C ARG A 194 7.78 -10.07 -9.74
N PHE A 195 8.15 -8.91 -10.28
CA PHE A 195 7.44 -8.28 -11.38
C PHE A 195 8.42 -7.87 -12.48
N LYS A 196 7.90 -7.77 -13.69
CA LYS A 196 8.48 -6.96 -14.78
C LYS A 196 7.59 -5.75 -15.02
N THR A 197 8.19 -4.60 -15.32
CA THR A 197 7.44 -3.46 -15.85
C THR A 197 7.19 -3.68 -17.33
N THR A 198 5.93 -3.73 -17.76
CA THR A 198 5.59 -3.84 -19.20
C THR A 198 5.33 -2.48 -19.82
N HIS A 199 4.82 -1.53 -19.04
CA HIS A 199 4.60 -0.16 -19.47
C HIS A 199 4.67 0.80 -18.28
N LEU A 200 5.18 2.00 -18.53
CA LEU A 200 5.38 3.04 -17.52
C LEU A 200 5.12 4.41 -18.12
N GLU A 201 4.23 5.19 -17.52
CA GLU A 201 3.97 6.58 -17.90
C GLU A 201 4.23 7.49 -16.71
N LYS A 202 4.88 8.62 -16.98
CA LYS A 202 5.06 9.70 -16.00
C LYS A 202 3.76 10.49 -15.89
N VAL A 203 3.33 10.72 -14.65
CA VAL A 203 2.16 11.55 -14.33
C VAL A 203 2.64 12.76 -13.54
N GLU A 204 2.22 13.95 -13.96
CA GLU A 204 2.36 15.18 -13.18
C GLU A 204 1.02 15.51 -12.54
N GLY A 205 1.01 15.74 -11.24
CA GLY A 205 -0.23 15.92 -10.50
C GLY A 205 -0.02 15.96 -9.00
N GLU A 206 -1.10 15.99 -8.25
CA GLU A 206 -1.06 16.11 -6.80
C GLU A 206 -1.88 15.01 -6.12
N LEU A 207 -1.23 14.31 -5.18
CA LEU A 207 -1.87 13.52 -4.14
C LEU A 207 -2.36 14.44 -3.02
N ILE A 208 -3.66 14.49 -2.80
CA ILE A 208 -4.30 15.26 -1.74
C ILE A 208 -4.71 14.29 -0.63
N LEU A 209 -4.15 14.47 0.56
CA LEU A 209 -4.55 13.73 1.76
C LEU A 209 -5.50 14.59 2.58
N ARG A 210 -6.69 14.06 2.86
CA ARG A 210 -7.72 14.73 3.66
C ARG A 210 -7.67 14.20 5.09
N ASP A 211 -8.06 15.04 6.04
CA ASP A 211 -8.24 14.59 7.41
C ASP A 211 -9.38 13.57 7.49
N SER A 212 -9.11 12.44 8.14
CA SER A 212 -10.07 11.36 8.39
C SER A 212 -9.67 10.67 9.68
N ARG A 213 -10.61 10.57 10.63
CA ARG A 213 -10.39 9.77 11.84
C ARG A 213 -10.32 8.27 11.52
N TRP A 214 -11.00 7.81 10.48
CA TRP A 214 -11.01 6.41 10.05
C TRP A 214 -9.74 6.02 9.28
N ASP A 215 -9.10 6.98 8.63
CA ASP A 215 -7.90 6.78 7.79
C ASP A 215 -6.92 7.94 8.01
N PRO A 216 -6.25 7.99 9.17
CA PRO A 216 -5.49 9.16 9.61
C PRO A 216 -4.15 9.34 8.89
N ILE A 217 -4.05 8.99 7.59
CA ILE A 217 -2.82 9.13 6.79
C ILE A 217 -2.32 10.58 6.74
N ALA A 218 -3.22 11.55 6.59
CA ALA A 218 -2.85 12.97 6.54
C ALA A 218 -2.18 13.45 7.85
N THR A 219 -2.62 12.90 8.98
CA THR A 219 -2.20 13.33 10.33
C THR A 219 -1.03 12.51 10.86
N LEU A 220 -1.04 11.19 10.63
CA LEU A 220 0.00 10.27 11.10
C LEU A 220 1.17 10.18 10.12
N LEU A 221 0.96 10.42 8.82
CA LEU A 221 2.00 10.40 7.80
C LEU A 221 1.88 11.61 6.88
N PRO A 222 2.04 12.84 7.40
CA PRO A 222 1.86 14.06 6.62
C PRO A 222 2.78 14.09 5.40
N LYS A 223 2.21 14.42 4.24
CA LYS A 223 2.95 14.60 2.99
C LYS A 223 3.85 15.82 3.09
N ARG A 224 5.18 15.62 3.14
CA ARG A 224 6.17 16.70 3.12
C ARG A 224 6.59 17.07 1.71
N GLU A 225 6.77 16.05 0.88
CA GLU A 225 7.20 16.17 -0.50
C GLU A 225 6.60 15.01 -1.30
N GLN A 226 5.92 15.29 -2.41
CA GLN A 226 5.57 14.25 -3.36
C GLN A 226 6.78 13.97 -4.25
N VAL A 227 7.27 12.73 -4.23
CA VAL A 227 8.49 12.32 -4.93
C VAL A 227 8.18 11.88 -6.36
N SER A 228 7.08 11.16 -6.56
CA SER A 228 6.75 10.62 -7.88
C SER A 228 5.27 10.27 -8.02
N ALA A 229 4.78 10.28 -9.26
CA ALA A 229 3.50 9.67 -9.64
C ALA A 229 3.62 8.99 -11.01
N HIS A 230 3.22 7.73 -11.10
CA HIS A 230 3.31 6.93 -12.32
C HIS A 230 2.02 6.16 -12.59
N LEU A 231 1.69 5.99 -13.87
CA LEU A 231 0.88 4.85 -14.30
C LEU A 231 1.82 3.69 -14.59
N TRP A 232 1.67 2.61 -13.84
CA TRP A 232 2.54 1.45 -13.91
C TRP A 232 1.75 0.19 -14.25
N THR A 233 2.13 -0.47 -15.33
CA THR A 233 1.56 -1.75 -15.74
C THR A 233 2.58 -2.87 -15.50
N PRO A 234 2.28 -3.82 -14.58
CA PRO A 234 3.13 -4.96 -14.33
C PRO A 234 2.82 -6.19 -15.18
N ALA A 235 3.82 -7.04 -15.36
CA ALA A 235 3.64 -8.48 -15.49
C ALA A 235 4.08 -9.16 -14.18
N PHE A 236 3.21 -9.96 -13.58
CA PHE A 236 3.49 -10.72 -12.36
C PHE A 236 4.23 -12.02 -12.72
N LEU A 237 5.40 -12.24 -12.13
CA LEU A 237 6.29 -13.35 -12.51
C LEU A 237 6.41 -14.43 -11.44
N ASP A 238 6.41 -14.06 -10.16
CA ASP A 238 6.44 -15.00 -9.03
C ASP A 238 5.76 -14.35 -7.82
N ARG A 239 5.15 -15.18 -6.98
CA ARG A 239 4.56 -14.73 -5.72
C ARG A 239 4.60 -15.82 -4.67
N LYS A 240 5.12 -15.50 -3.49
CA LYS A 240 5.22 -16.40 -2.33
C LYS A 240 4.77 -15.68 -1.08
N ILE A 241 3.91 -16.33 -0.30
CA ILE A 241 3.53 -15.89 1.04
C ILE A 241 3.92 -17.00 2.01
N SER A 242 4.65 -16.65 3.06
CA SER A 242 4.99 -17.56 4.14
C SER A 242 4.80 -16.91 5.50
N LEU A 243 4.56 -17.74 6.52
CA LEU A 243 4.63 -17.29 7.89
C LEU A 243 6.09 -16.90 8.19
N GLY A 244 6.26 -15.70 8.73
CA GLY A 244 7.55 -15.15 9.13
C GLY A 244 7.85 -15.37 10.60
N ASP A 245 8.79 -14.58 11.11
CA ASP A 245 9.23 -14.69 12.50
C ASP A 245 8.11 -14.26 13.48
N PRO A 246 8.08 -14.85 14.68
CA PRO A 246 7.22 -14.37 15.75
C PRO A 246 7.62 -12.96 16.18
N ILE A 247 6.62 -12.20 16.61
CA ILE A 247 6.77 -10.89 17.24
C ILE A 247 6.52 -11.08 18.74
N ASP A 248 7.31 -10.42 19.57
CA ASP A 248 7.13 -10.40 21.03
C ASP A 248 5.68 -9.94 21.37
N PRO A 249 4.83 -10.80 21.96
CA PRO A 249 3.41 -10.49 22.16
C PRO A 249 3.17 -9.29 23.07
N ASP A 250 3.96 -9.16 24.13
CA ASP A 250 3.84 -8.06 25.09
C ASP A 250 4.20 -6.72 24.44
N LYS A 251 5.26 -6.69 23.62
CA LYS A 251 5.66 -5.49 22.88
C LYS A 251 4.74 -5.17 21.71
N PHE A 252 4.09 -6.19 21.13
CA PHE A 252 3.15 -5.99 20.03
C PHE A 252 1.77 -5.53 20.51
N TRP A 253 1.39 -5.82 21.77
CA TRP A 253 0.07 -5.49 22.30
C TRP A 253 -0.41 -4.05 22.02
N PRO A 254 0.43 -2.98 22.14
CA PRO A 254 0.03 -1.62 21.80
C PRO A 254 -0.37 -1.40 20.32
N PHE A 255 0.03 -2.30 19.42
CA PHE A 255 -0.28 -2.28 17.98
C PHE A 255 -1.43 -3.22 17.60
N ALA A 256 -1.93 -4.01 18.57
CA ALA A 256 -2.91 -5.05 18.30
C ALA A 256 -4.32 -4.50 18.04
N ASP A 257 -4.65 -3.32 18.56
CA ASP A 257 -5.93 -2.67 18.29
C ASP A 257 -5.79 -1.64 17.17
N THR A 258 -6.63 -1.78 16.15
CA THR A 258 -6.53 -1.02 14.91
C THR A 258 -7.89 -0.58 14.41
N ILE A 259 -7.92 0.46 13.58
CA ILE A 259 -9.16 0.90 12.94
C ILE A 259 -9.55 -0.11 11.85
N GLY A 260 -10.71 -0.73 12.00
CA GLY A 260 -11.27 -1.72 11.09
C GLY A 260 -10.33 -2.90 10.84
N GLY A 261 -9.88 -3.03 9.59
CA GLY A 261 -8.88 -4.04 9.19
C GLY A 261 -7.50 -3.46 8.95
N SER A 262 -7.29 -2.16 9.12
CA SER A 262 -6.01 -1.49 8.86
C SER A 262 -4.97 -1.76 9.96
N ARG A 263 -3.85 -1.03 9.88
CA ARG A 263 -2.81 -0.87 10.92
C ARG A 263 -2.75 0.54 11.48
N TRP A 264 -3.78 1.35 11.22
CA TRP A 264 -3.94 2.61 11.92
C TRP A 264 -4.27 2.34 13.39
N PRO A 265 -3.63 3.04 14.35
CA PRO A 265 -3.96 2.92 15.76
C PRO A 265 -5.46 3.18 16.00
N GLY A 266 -6.12 2.29 16.72
CA GLY A 266 -7.55 2.36 16.98
C GLY A 266 -7.93 1.78 18.35
N GLU A 267 -9.22 1.82 18.64
CA GLU A 267 -9.83 1.24 19.83
C GLU A 267 -11.06 0.43 19.40
N ASN A 268 -11.04 -0.87 19.64
CA ASN A 268 -12.09 -1.81 19.28
C ASN A 268 -12.57 -1.69 17.82
N GLY A 269 -11.65 -1.52 16.88
CA GLY A 269 -11.99 -1.38 15.46
C GLY A 269 -12.40 0.02 15.03
N ALA A 270 -12.45 1.01 15.93
CA ALA A 270 -12.86 2.37 15.65
C ALA A 270 -11.73 3.38 15.94
N PRO A 271 -11.84 4.63 15.45
CA PRO A 271 -10.92 5.69 15.86
C PRO A 271 -11.00 5.95 17.37
N PRO A 272 -9.88 6.19 18.08
CA PRO A 272 -9.86 6.37 19.54
C PRO A 272 -10.82 7.47 20.00
N ALA A 273 -11.51 7.28 21.13
CA ALA A 273 -12.37 8.32 21.69
C ALA A 273 -11.57 9.62 21.95
N VAL A 274 -12.20 10.78 21.67
CA VAL A 274 -11.63 12.11 21.93
C VAL A 274 -11.83 12.48 23.40
#